data_AF-R0KU39-F1
#
_entry.id   AF-R0KU39-F1
#
_cell.length_a   1.000
_cell.length_b   1.000
_cell.length_c   1.000
_cell.angle_alpha   90.00
_cell.angle_beta   90.00
_cell.angle_gamma   90.00
#
_symmetry.space_group_name_H-M   'P 1'
#
loop_
_entity.id
_entity.type
_entity.pdbx_description
1 polymer ?
#
loop_
_entity_poly.entity_id
_entity_poly.type
_entity_poly.pdbx_seq_one_letter_code
_entity_poly.pdbx_strand_id
1 'polypeptide(L)'
;MIDKAIEEKPDAKWYVFIEADTYLGWNNLLEFLSNFDDSKPYYVGKHLYINEVEFAYGGAGFALSNPAIMKVSAQRSKHLAEYEDFTKSHWVGDCGLGKVFEDSKIPLYRAFPHLQGDSPATLNPATSKIDRDLWCYPTITYHHVSPAEIEELWDFEQDWYKRHQILLRHRDIFMELVRPKIDTLVLGWDNMSADKEYNAHDHSGSTNQLERNAWKSSEHCRALCEEQTDCMQFSFDVGTCAISTTFKLGFAKPNARIKSGWMLDRVDDLFRHLEDRCSLRDWFAPQESTFNSELKAKRKRKI
;
A
#
# COMPACT_ATOMS: atom_id res chain seq x y z
N MET A 1 -0.21 -17.39 -18.12
CA MET A 1 -0.91 -16.11 -17.87
C MET A 1 -0.74 -15.13 -19.02
N ILE A 2 0.48 -14.67 -19.31
CA ILE A 2 0.76 -13.69 -20.40
C ILE A 2 0.23 -14.14 -21.77
N ASP A 3 0.72 -15.29 -22.27
CA ASP A 3 0.34 -15.78 -23.60
C ASP A 3 -1.18 -16.03 -23.70
N LYS A 4 -1.77 -16.57 -22.64
CA LYS A 4 -3.22 -16.78 -22.56
C LYS A 4 -4.01 -15.48 -22.63
N ALA A 5 -3.57 -14.41 -21.97
CA ALA A 5 -4.24 -13.12 -22.04
C ALA A 5 -4.20 -12.54 -23.47
N ILE A 6 -3.05 -12.67 -24.16
CA ILE A 6 -2.90 -12.26 -25.57
C ILE A 6 -3.85 -13.08 -26.46
N GLU A 7 -3.93 -14.39 -26.28
CA GLU A 7 -4.82 -15.26 -27.06
C GLU A 7 -6.29 -14.85 -26.94
N GLU A 8 -6.74 -14.51 -25.73
CA GLU A 8 -8.14 -14.11 -25.47
C GLU A 8 -8.49 -12.75 -26.08
N LYS A 9 -7.58 -11.77 -26.02
CA LYS A 9 -7.85 -10.42 -26.54
C LYS A 9 -6.59 -9.74 -27.09
N PRO A 10 -6.13 -10.11 -28.29
CA PRO A 10 -4.83 -9.68 -28.82
C PRO A 10 -4.75 -8.17 -29.13
N ASP A 11 -5.89 -7.51 -29.33
CA ASP A 11 -6.04 -6.08 -29.64
C ASP A 11 -6.37 -5.23 -28.39
N ALA A 12 -6.33 -5.78 -27.17
CA ALA A 12 -6.49 -5.00 -25.94
C ALA A 12 -5.38 -3.96 -25.80
N LYS A 13 -5.73 -2.70 -25.53
CA LYS A 13 -4.76 -1.62 -25.25
C LYS A 13 -3.94 -1.89 -24.00
N TRP A 14 -4.58 -2.41 -22.96
CA TRP A 14 -4.01 -2.69 -21.65
C TRP A 14 -4.42 -4.07 -21.17
N TYR A 15 -3.49 -4.75 -20.51
CA TYR A 15 -3.71 -6.00 -19.80
C TYR A 15 -3.38 -5.75 -18.33
N VAL A 16 -4.35 -5.99 -17.44
CA VAL A 16 -4.21 -5.75 -16.01
C VAL A 16 -4.33 -7.08 -15.28
N PHE A 17 -3.35 -7.39 -14.45
CA PHE A 17 -3.25 -8.64 -13.70
C PHE A 17 -3.41 -8.34 -12.21
N ILE A 18 -4.39 -8.97 -11.57
CA ILE A 18 -4.80 -8.73 -10.18
C ILE A 18 -5.02 -10.09 -9.50
N GLU A 19 -4.63 -10.21 -8.23
CA GLU A 19 -4.86 -11.40 -7.39
C GLU A 19 -6.25 -11.39 -6.74
N ALA A 20 -6.74 -12.55 -6.31
CA ALA A 20 -8.11 -12.68 -5.79
C ALA A 20 -8.34 -11.98 -4.43
N ASP A 21 -7.27 -11.73 -3.68
CA ASP A 21 -7.24 -11.00 -2.40
C ASP A 21 -6.73 -9.56 -2.57
N THR A 22 -6.99 -8.97 -3.74
CA THR A 22 -6.64 -7.58 -4.07
C THR A 22 -7.88 -6.81 -4.52
N TYR A 23 -8.20 -5.73 -3.79
CA TYR A 23 -9.22 -4.79 -4.20
C TYR A 23 -8.76 -3.99 -5.42
N LEU A 24 -9.67 -3.72 -6.37
CA LEU A 24 -9.39 -2.91 -7.55
C LEU A 24 -10.38 -1.74 -7.67
N GLY A 25 -9.88 -0.53 -7.43
CA GLY A 25 -10.55 0.74 -7.71
C GLY A 25 -10.57 1.02 -9.22
N TRP A 26 -11.65 0.60 -9.88
CA TRP A 26 -11.75 0.57 -11.34
C TRP A 26 -11.70 1.97 -11.96
N ASN A 27 -12.39 2.94 -11.37
CA ASN A 27 -12.45 4.30 -11.91
C ASN A 27 -11.06 4.98 -11.88
N ASN A 28 -10.36 4.84 -10.75
CA ASN A 28 -8.99 5.35 -10.60
C ASN A 28 -8.00 4.63 -11.52
N LEU A 29 -8.15 3.31 -11.74
CA LEU A 29 -7.32 2.57 -12.70
C LEU A 29 -7.47 3.15 -14.12
N LEU A 30 -8.71 3.35 -14.58
CA LEU A 30 -8.97 3.86 -15.93
C LEU A 30 -8.40 5.27 -16.12
N GLU A 31 -8.59 6.15 -15.13
CA GLU A 31 -8.02 7.49 -15.17
C GLU A 31 -6.48 7.45 -15.15
N PHE A 32 -5.89 6.61 -14.31
CA PHE A 32 -4.44 6.48 -14.26
C PHE A 32 -3.85 6.01 -15.60
N LEU A 33 -4.44 4.99 -16.23
CA LEU A 33 -3.97 4.47 -17.51
C LEU A 33 -4.25 5.40 -18.69
N SER A 34 -5.24 6.31 -18.59
CA SER A 34 -5.54 7.30 -19.65
C SER A 34 -4.39 8.30 -19.85
N ASN A 35 -3.52 8.46 -18.85
CA ASN A 35 -2.36 9.34 -18.88
C ASN A 35 -1.16 8.74 -19.64
N PHE A 36 -1.27 7.51 -20.14
CA PHE A 36 -0.21 6.79 -20.83
C PHE A 36 -0.52 6.66 -22.33
N ASP A 37 0.52 6.70 -23.14
CA ASP A 37 0.44 6.41 -24.58
C ASP A 37 0.44 4.89 -24.80
N ASP A 38 -0.75 4.29 -24.93
CA ASP A 38 -0.92 2.83 -25.03
C ASP A 38 -0.17 2.17 -26.21
N SER A 39 0.32 2.95 -27.18
CA SER A 39 1.16 2.48 -28.29
C SER A 39 2.64 2.31 -27.92
N LYS A 40 3.06 2.63 -26.69
CA LYS A 40 4.42 2.45 -26.17
C LYS A 40 4.50 1.26 -25.20
N PRO A 41 5.66 0.59 -25.06
CA PRO A 41 5.80 -0.55 -24.17
C PRO A 41 5.93 -0.09 -22.70
N TYR A 42 4.84 -0.19 -21.95
CA TYR A 42 4.78 0.11 -20.52
C TYR A 42 4.60 -1.15 -19.68
N TYR A 43 5.41 -1.25 -18.63
CA TYR A 43 5.26 -2.19 -17.53
C TYR A 43 5.02 -1.36 -16.26
N VAL A 44 3.85 -1.45 -15.64
CA VAL A 44 3.42 -0.54 -14.57
C VAL A 44 3.04 -1.33 -13.33
N GLY A 45 3.62 -1.01 -12.17
CA GLY A 45 3.37 -1.78 -10.94
C GLY A 45 4.01 -1.21 -9.67
N LYS A 46 3.65 -1.76 -8.50
CA LYS A 46 4.35 -1.47 -7.24
C LYS A 46 5.73 -2.13 -7.28
N HIS A 47 6.78 -1.32 -7.19
CA HIS A 47 8.15 -1.82 -7.32
C HIS A 47 8.60 -2.64 -6.11
N LEU A 48 9.27 -3.76 -6.39
CA LEU A 48 10.09 -4.53 -5.48
C LEU A 48 11.44 -4.83 -6.13
N TYR A 49 12.40 -5.23 -5.32
CA TYR A 49 13.72 -5.63 -5.76
C TYR A 49 14.09 -6.95 -5.12
N ILE A 50 14.61 -7.87 -5.94
CA ILE A 50 15.32 -9.06 -5.47
C ILE A 50 16.64 -9.08 -6.24
N ASN A 51 17.74 -9.00 -5.50
CA ASN A 51 19.06 -8.77 -6.07
C ASN A 51 19.03 -7.51 -6.98
N GLU A 52 19.46 -7.64 -8.24
CA GLU A 52 19.50 -6.55 -9.22
C GLU A 52 18.21 -6.42 -10.06
N VAL A 53 17.22 -7.30 -9.86
CA VAL A 53 15.99 -7.31 -10.67
C VAL A 53 14.92 -6.45 -10.00
N GLU A 54 14.54 -5.36 -10.67
CA GLU A 54 13.36 -4.55 -10.33
C GLU A 54 12.11 -5.12 -11.02
N PHE A 55 11.05 -5.39 -10.24
CA PHE A 55 9.82 -5.99 -10.75
C PHE A 55 8.57 -5.44 -10.06
N ALA A 56 7.42 -5.58 -10.72
CA ALA A 56 6.12 -5.28 -10.15
C ALA A 56 5.69 -6.41 -9.21
N TYR A 57 5.37 -6.06 -7.97
CA TYR A 57 4.79 -6.98 -7.00
C TYR A 57 3.43 -7.50 -7.48
N GLY A 58 3.32 -8.82 -7.66
CA GLY A 58 2.10 -9.48 -8.14
C GLY A 58 0.86 -9.16 -7.30
N GLY A 59 0.99 -9.19 -5.96
CA GLY A 59 -0.12 -8.93 -5.04
C GLY A 59 -0.73 -7.54 -5.17
N ALA A 60 0.09 -6.50 -5.38
CA ALA A 60 -0.42 -5.15 -5.63
C ALA A 60 -1.06 -4.98 -7.03
N GLY A 61 -0.94 -5.99 -7.88
CA GLY A 61 -1.33 -5.93 -9.28
C GLY A 61 -0.31 -5.23 -10.18
N PHE A 62 -0.47 -5.40 -11.48
CA PHE A 62 0.32 -4.67 -12.49
C PHE A 62 -0.42 -4.55 -13.82
N ALA A 63 -0.03 -3.55 -14.61
CA ALA A 63 -0.59 -3.28 -15.93
C ALA A 63 0.49 -3.30 -17.00
N LEU A 64 0.17 -3.93 -18.14
CA LEU A 64 1.01 -4.00 -19.33
C LEU A 64 0.27 -3.35 -20.50
N SER A 65 0.94 -2.47 -21.23
CA SER A 65 0.41 -2.02 -22.52
C SER A 65 0.55 -3.12 -23.57
N ASN A 66 -0.23 -3.05 -24.65
CA ASN A 66 -0.18 -4.04 -25.72
C ASN A 66 1.23 -4.29 -26.28
N PRO A 67 2.02 -3.26 -26.64
CA PRO A 67 3.37 -3.49 -27.16
C PRO A 67 4.30 -4.14 -26.13
N ALA A 68 4.09 -3.88 -24.83
CA ALA A 68 4.91 -4.47 -23.77
C ALA A 68 4.65 -5.97 -23.63
N ILE A 69 3.38 -6.38 -23.53
CA ILE A 69 3.03 -7.79 -23.34
C ILE A 69 3.45 -8.64 -24.55
N MET A 70 3.29 -8.10 -25.77
CA MET A 70 3.71 -8.76 -27.01
C MET A 70 5.22 -8.96 -27.06
N LYS A 71 5.99 -7.92 -26.70
CA LYS A 71 7.45 -7.98 -26.66
C LYS A 71 7.95 -8.99 -25.63
N VAL A 72 7.36 -9.02 -24.44
CA VAL A 72 7.70 -9.97 -23.38
C VAL A 72 7.35 -11.41 -23.74
N SER A 73 6.19 -11.66 -24.36
CA SER A 73 5.82 -12.99 -24.85
C SER A 73 6.82 -13.49 -25.91
N ALA A 74 7.21 -12.64 -26.86
CA ALA A 74 8.21 -12.97 -27.87
C ALA A 74 9.61 -13.22 -27.28
N GLN A 75 10.03 -12.42 -26.29
CA GLN A 75 11.30 -12.59 -25.58
C GLN A 75 11.32 -13.93 -24.82
N ARG A 76 10.26 -14.19 -24.03
CA ARG A 76 10.09 -15.45 -23.29
C ARG A 76 10.14 -16.67 -24.21
N SER A 77 9.43 -16.61 -25.34
CA SER A 77 9.35 -17.72 -26.30
C SER A 77 10.73 -18.08 -26.90
N LYS A 78 11.60 -17.10 -27.11
CA LYS A 78 12.96 -17.33 -27.66
C LYS A 78 13.95 -17.86 -26.63
N HIS A 79 13.76 -17.52 -25.36
CA HIS A 79 14.70 -17.82 -24.27
C HIS A 79 14.05 -18.70 -23.18
N LEU A 80 13.09 -19.55 -23.57
CA LEU A 80 12.25 -20.29 -22.63
C LEU A 80 13.09 -21.11 -21.63
N ALA A 81 14.07 -21.87 -22.12
CA ALA A 81 14.93 -22.69 -21.27
C ALA A 81 15.67 -21.87 -20.20
N GLU A 82 16.17 -20.68 -20.57
CA GLU A 82 16.87 -19.78 -19.65
C GLU A 82 15.95 -19.28 -18.53
N TYR A 83 14.71 -18.90 -18.88
CA TYR A 83 13.73 -18.42 -17.89
C TYR A 83 13.17 -19.54 -17.01
N GLU A 84 13.00 -20.76 -17.54
CA GLU A 84 12.64 -21.94 -16.76
C GLU A 84 13.76 -22.31 -15.77
N ASP A 85 15.03 -22.21 -16.17
CA ASP A 85 16.16 -22.44 -15.26
C ASP A 85 16.29 -21.34 -14.19
N PHE A 86 16.03 -20.09 -14.56
CA PHE A 86 15.96 -18.98 -13.59
C PHE A 86 14.88 -19.24 -12.53
N THR A 87 13.67 -19.60 -12.94
CA THR A 87 12.53 -19.84 -12.03
C THR A 87 12.69 -21.11 -11.19
N LYS A 88 13.44 -22.12 -11.63
CA LYS A 88 13.80 -23.27 -10.76
C LYS A 88 14.59 -22.87 -9.52
N SER A 89 15.42 -21.83 -9.63
CA SER A 89 16.31 -21.37 -8.54
C SER A 89 15.72 -20.18 -7.77
N HIS A 90 14.63 -19.58 -8.24
CA HIS A 90 13.98 -18.43 -7.63
C HIS A 90 12.50 -18.72 -7.35
N TRP A 91 12.11 -18.71 -6.07
CA TRP A 91 10.74 -19.00 -5.64
C TRP A 91 9.73 -17.88 -5.94
N VAL A 92 10.20 -16.70 -6.33
CA VAL A 92 9.40 -15.48 -6.51
C VAL A 92 9.04 -15.31 -8.00
N GLY A 93 7.83 -15.73 -8.39
CA GLY A 93 7.41 -15.82 -9.79
C GLY A 93 7.31 -14.48 -10.53
N ASP A 94 6.87 -13.42 -9.85
CA ASP A 94 6.82 -12.05 -10.37
C ASP A 94 8.23 -11.46 -10.61
N CYS A 95 9.22 -11.85 -9.81
CA CYS A 95 10.64 -11.57 -10.11
C CYS A 95 11.09 -12.25 -11.41
N GLY A 96 10.65 -13.48 -11.66
CA GLY A 96 10.86 -14.16 -12.94
C GLY A 96 10.31 -13.38 -14.14
N LEU A 97 9.10 -12.84 -14.02
CA LEU A 97 8.53 -11.98 -15.06
C LEU A 97 9.32 -10.66 -15.19
N GLY A 98 9.74 -10.06 -14.09
CA GLY A 98 10.61 -8.88 -14.07
C GLY A 98 11.92 -9.08 -14.82
N LYS A 99 12.55 -10.26 -14.69
CA LYS A 99 13.75 -10.63 -15.45
C LYS A 99 13.50 -10.57 -16.97
N VAL A 100 12.35 -11.06 -17.44
CA VAL A 100 12.00 -11.00 -18.87
C VAL A 100 11.80 -9.56 -19.34
N PHE A 101 11.20 -8.69 -18.51
CA PHE A 101 11.06 -7.26 -18.80
C PHE A 101 12.41 -6.55 -18.89
N GLU A 102 13.32 -6.85 -17.97
CA GLU A 102 14.69 -6.32 -17.96
C GLU A 102 15.46 -6.72 -19.23
N ASP A 103 15.39 -7.99 -19.64
CA ASP A 103 16.02 -8.47 -20.87
C ASP A 103 15.39 -7.84 -22.11
N SER A 104 14.08 -7.61 -22.05
CA SER A 104 13.31 -6.89 -23.08
C SER A 104 13.59 -5.38 -23.11
N LYS A 105 14.40 -4.85 -22.19
CA LYS A 105 14.70 -3.41 -22.06
C LYS A 105 13.44 -2.56 -21.89
N ILE A 106 12.46 -3.07 -21.13
CA ILE A 106 11.26 -2.34 -20.73
C ILE A 106 11.37 -2.10 -19.23
N PRO A 107 11.69 -0.87 -18.78
CA PRO A 107 11.83 -0.58 -17.36
C PRO A 107 10.47 -0.63 -16.65
N LEU A 108 10.48 -0.95 -15.36
CA LEU A 108 9.30 -0.83 -14.53
C LEU A 108 8.95 0.64 -14.30
N TYR A 109 7.69 0.97 -14.56
CA TYR A 109 7.07 2.20 -14.12
C TYR A 109 6.56 2.05 -12.69
N ARG A 110 7.26 2.69 -11.74
CA ARG A 110 6.94 2.63 -10.31
C ARG A 110 5.61 3.33 -10.04
N ALA A 111 4.58 2.54 -9.73
CA ALA A 111 3.21 2.99 -9.54
C ALA A 111 2.81 3.19 -8.06
N PHE A 112 3.75 3.07 -7.12
CA PHE A 112 3.51 3.48 -5.73
C PHE A 112 3.16 5.00 -5.68
N PRO A 113 2.19 5.44 -4.88
CA PRO A 113 1.36 4.67 -3.93
C PRO A 113 0.02 4.19 -4.50
N HIS A 114 -0.24 4.37 -5.79
CA HIS A 114 -1.53 4.01 -6.40
C HIS A 114 -1.79 2.51 -6.36
N LEU A 115 -0.79 1.72 -6.74
CA LEU A 115 -0.82 0.27 -6.57
C LEU A 115 -0.22 -0.05 -5.20
N GLN A 116 -1.04 -0.55 -4.28
CA GLN A 116 -0.65 -0.82 -2.91
C GLN A 116 -0.76 -2.31 -2.58
N GLY A 117 0.30 -2.82 -1.96
CA GLY A 117 0.48 -4.21 -1.53
C GLY A 117 0.11 -4.47 -0.07
N ASP A 118 -0.49 -3.49 0.61
CA ASP A 118 -0.96 -3.56 1.99
C ASP A 118 -2.46 -3.23 1.99
N SER A 119 -3.21 -3.68 3.00
CA SER A 119 -4.62 -3.33 3.16
C SER A 119 -4.78 -2.04 3.98
N PRO A 120 -5.92 -1.33 3.91
CA PRO A 120 -6.18 -0.20 4.80
C PRO A 120 -6.07 -0.55 6.28
N ALA A 121 -6.28 -1.82 6.64
CA ALA A 121 -6.09 -2.34 7.99
C ALA A 121 -4.62 -2.28 8.44
N THR A 122 -3.67 -2.72 7.61
CA THR A 122 -2.26 -2.86 7.99
C THR A 122 -1.39 -1.66 7.61
N LEU A 123 -1.89 -0.84 6.69
CA LEU A 123 -1.15 0.26 6.10
C LEU A 123 -0.99 1.45 7.07
N ASN A 124 0.25 1.92 7.20
CA ASN A 124 0.53 3.18 7.86
C ASN A 124 0.24 4.36 6.90
N PRO A 125 -0.72 5.25 7.19
CA PRO A 125 -1.09 6.39 6.34
C PRO A 125 0.05 7.40 6.16
N ALA A 126 1.02 7.44 7.08
CA ALA A 126 2.18 8.31 7.00
C ALA A 126 3.30 7.79 6.07
N THR A 127 3.08 6.66 5.39
CA THR A 127 4.08 6.07 4.49
C THR A 127 4.45 7.04 3.37
N SER A 128 5.74 7.33 3.24
CA SER A 128 6.30 8.11 2.14
C SER A 128 7.43 7.32 1.48
N LYS A 129 7.36 7.13 0.17
CA LYS A 129 8.40 6.44 -0.63
C LYS A 129 8.53 7.13 -1.98
N ILE A 130 9.72 7.10 -2.57
CA ILE A 130 10.01 7.69 -3.89
C ILE A 130 9.51 9.14 -4.04
N ASP A 131 9.64 9.94 -2.97
CA ASP A 131 9.15 11.32 -2.86
C ASP A 131 7.63 11.47 -3.05
N ARG A 132 6.86 10.45 -2.64
CA ARG A 132 5.40 10.41 -2.70
C ARG A 132 4.82 10.05 -1.34
N ASP A 133 4.12 11.00 -0.74
CA ASP A 133 3.36 10.81 0.50
C ASP A 133 2.04 10.09 0.21
N LEU A 134 1.91 8.84 0.65
CA LEU A 134 0.78 7.96 0.34
C LEU A 134 -0.58 8.62 0.53
N TRP A 135 -0.76 9.29 1.67
CA TRP A 135 -1.98 10.00 2.06
C TRP A 135 -2.59 10.84 0.93
N CYS A 136 -1.74 11.53 0.16
CA CYS A 136 -2.16 12.56 -0.76
C CYS A 136 -2.60 12.07 -2.14
N TYR A 137 -2.36 10.80 -2.47
CA TYR A 137 -2.54 10.28 -3.83
C TYR A 137 -3.80 9.42 -3.98
N PRO A 138 -4.36 9.34 -5.19
CA PRO A 138 -5.38 8.35 -5.55
C PRO A 138 -4.93 6.92 -5.23
N THR A 139 -5.86 6.09 -4.76
CA THR A 139 -5.63 4.65 -4.55
C THR A 139 -6.23 3.82 -5.69
N ILE A 140 -5.53 2.80 -6.18
CA ILE A 140 -6.01 1.90 -7.24
C ILE A 140 -6.16 0.48 -6.70
N THR A 141 -5.19 -0.02 -5.96
CA THR A 141 -5.28 -1.34 -5.35
C THR A 141 -4.96 -1.33 -3.88
N TYR A 142 -5.54 -2.26 -3.14
CA TYR A 142 -5.11 -2.68 -1.81
C TYR A 142 -5.03 -4.21 -1.80
N HIS A 143 -3.97 -4.78 -1.27
CA HIS A 143 -3.72 -6.23 -1.26
C HIS A 143 -3.79 -6.79 0.16
N HIS A 144 -3.90 -8.12 0.26
CA HIS A 144 -4.19 -8.84 1.50
C HIS A 144 -5.51 -8.37 2.13
N VAL A 145 -6.52 -8.18 1.28
CA VAL A 145 -7.89 -7.86 1.71
C VAL A 145 -8.75 -9.11 1.68
N SER A 146 -9.47 -9.36 2.77
CA SER A 146 -10.45 -10.44 2.85
C SER A 146 -11.67 -10.16 1.96
N PRO A 147 -12.48 -11.17 1.63
CA PRO A 147 -13.71 -10.95 0.87
C PRO A 147 -14.65 -9.89 1.46
N ALA A 148 -14.76 -9.85 2.80
CA ALA A 148 -15.57 -8.83 3.48
C ALA A 148 -14.98 -7.42 3.35
N GLU A 149 -13.65 -7.28 3.39
CA GLU A 149 -12.98 -5.99 3.13
C GLU A 149 -13.12 -5.56 1.66
N ILE A 150 -13.12 -6.50 0.71
CA ILE A 150 -13.38 -6.20 -0.71
C ILE A 150 -14.80 -5.65 -0.89
N GLU A 151 -15.81 -6.29 -0.30
CA GLU A 151 -17.20 -5.82 -0.37
C GLU A 151 -17.35 -4.42 0.25
N GLU A 152 -16.74 -4.20 1.42
CA GLU A 152 -16.78 -2.90 2.09
C GLU A 152 -16.09 -1.79 1.29
N LEU A 153 -14.91 -2.06 0.74
CA LEU A 153 -14.20 -1.12 -0.13
C LEU A 153 -15.00 -0.82 -1.40
N TRP A 154 -15.66 -1.83 -1.97
CA TRP A 154 -16.51 -1.67 -3.15
C TRP A 154 -17.70 -0.78 -2.86
N ASP A 155 -18.44 -1.06 -1.78
CA ASP A 155 -19.59 -0.25 -1.35
C ASP A 155 -19.18 1.21 -1.10
N PHE A 156 -18.04 1.41 -0.44
CA PHE A 156 -17.47 2.72 -0.20
C PHE A 156 -17.11 3.45 -1.51
N GLU A 157 -16.46 2.79 -2.47
CA GLU A 157 -16.15 3.36 -3.78
C GLU A 157 -17.44 3.74 -4.54
N GLN A 158 -18.46 2.88 -4.52
CA GLN A 158 -19.74 3.15 -5.19
C GLN A 158 -20.47 4.36 -4.58
N ASP A 159 -20.42 4.51 -3.26
CA ASP A 159 -20.98 5.68 -2.58
C ASP A 159 -20.17 6.96 -2.88
N TRP A 160 -18.83 6.85 -2.86
CA TRP A 160 -17.94 7.97 -3.14
C TRP A 160 -18.25 8.63 -4.48
N TYR A 161 -18.34 7.86 -5.57
CA TYR A 161 -18.60 8.41 -6.91
C TYR A 161 -20.05 8.83 -7.16
N LYS A 162 -21.00 8.49 -6.27
CA LYS A 162 -22.34 9.10 -6.29
C LYS A 162 -22.31 10.51 -5.71
N ARG A 163 -21.47 10.75 -4.71
CA ARG A 163 -21.36 12.03 -3.99
C ARG A 163 -20.35 12.99 -4.61
N HIS A 164 -19.34 12.46 -5.30
CA HIS A 164 -18.17 13.23 -5.72
C HIS A 164 -17.83 13.00 -7.19
N GLN A 165 -17.29 14.05 -7.82
CA GLN A 165 -16.73 14.01 -9.18
C GLN A 165 -15.19 14.04 -9.17
N ILE A 166 -14.57 13.64 -8.06
CA ILE A 166 -13.11 13.63 -7.87
C ILE A 166 -12.61 12.21 -7.59
N LEU A 167 -11.34 11.98 -7.87
CA LEU A 167 -10.67 10.70 -7.66
C LEU A 167 -10.61 10.34 -6.18
N LEU A 168 -10.78 9.05 -5.89
CA LEU A 168 -10.71 8.51 -4.54
C LEU A 168 -9.25 8.39 -4.07
N ARG A 169 -8.87 9.10 -3.01
CA ARG A 169 -7.50 9.11 -2.47
C ARG A 169 -7.36 8.25 -1.22
N HIS A 170 -6.12 7.92 -0.87
CA HIS A 170 -5.82 7.22 0.39
C HIS A 170 -6.38 7.98 1.59
N ARG A 171 -6.23 9.32 1.64
CA ARG A 171 -6.85 10.14 2.70
C ARG A 171 -8.35 9.91 2.85
N ASP A 172 -9.08 9.72 1.76
CA ASP A 172 -10.54 9.62 1.78
C ASP A 172 -10.96 8.29 2.42
N ILE A 173 -10.23 7.20 2.09
CA ILE A 173 -10.35 5.90 2.76
C ILE A 173 -10.03 6.03 4.25
N PHE A 174 -8.92 6.68 4.62
CA PHE A 174 -8.55 6.79 6.03
C PHE A 174 -9.52 7.66 6.83
N MET A 175 -10.04 8.74 6.26
CA MET A 175 -10.92 9.69 6.92
C MET A 175 -12.38 9.21 7.00
N GLU A 176 -12.91 8.62 5.92
CA GLU A 176 -14.34 8.26 5.86
C GLU A 176 -14.61 6.76 6.09
N LEU A 177 -13.63 5.87 5.89
CA LEU A 177 -13.80 4.43 6.09
C LEU A 177 -13.08 3.89 7.33
N VAL A 178 -11.83 4.30 7.57
CA VAL A 178 -11.00 3.77 8.69
C VAL A 178 -11.29 4.51 9.99
N ARG A 179 -11.26 5.84 9.98
CA ARG A 179 -11.41 6.66 11.19
C ARG A 179 -12.71 6.40 11.96
N PRO A 180 -13.87 6.14 11.34
CA PRO A 180 -15.09 5.82 12.08
C PRO A 180 -15.04 4.49 12.85
N LYS A 181 -14.06 3.62 12.58
CA LYS A 181 -13.92 2.30 13.21
C LYS A 181 -13.04 2.30 14.47
N ILE A 182 -12.32 3.39 14.73
CA ILE A 182 -11.40 3.49 15.88
C ILE A 182 -12.05 4.25 17.04
N ASP A 183 -11.71 3.87 18.27
CA ASP A 183 -12.14 4.55 19.49
C ASP A 183 -11.03 4.47 20.55
N THR A 184 -11.19 5.15 21.67
CA THR A 184 -10.28 5.09 22.81
C THR A 184 -10.18 3.69 23.44
N LEU A 185 -11.18 2.83 23.22
CA LEU A 185 -11.17 1.41 23.58
C LEU A 185 -12.17 0.61 22.73
N VAL A 186 -11.69 -0.38 21.99
CA VAL A 186 -12.47 -1.32 21.17
C VAL A 186 -12.18 -2.75 21.64
N LEU A 187 -13.23 -3.52 21.90
CA LEU A 187 -13.14 -4.90 22.37
C LEU A 187 -13.05 -5.87 21.19
N GLY A 188 -12.30 -6.95 21.35
CA GLY A 188 -12.19 -8.00 20.33
C GLY A 188 -11.57 -7.46 19.04
N TRP A 189 -10.58 -6.57 19.16
CA TRP A 189 -9.92 -5.94 18.04
C TRP A 189 -8.40 -5.95 18.24
N ASP A 190 -7.67 -6.39 17.22
CA ASP A 190 -6.21 -6.38 17.20
C ASP A 190 -5.74 -5.26 16.26
N ASN A 191 -5.35 -4.12 16.84
CA ASN A 191 -4.79 -2.99 16.09
C ASN A 191 -3.32 -3.18 15.69
N MET A 192 -2.74 -4.36 15.94
CA MET A 192 -1.36 -4.73 15.59
C MET A 192 -0.30 -3.85 16.27
N SER A 193 -0.58 -3.34 17.47
CA SER A 193 0.45 -2.72 18.30
C SER A 193 1.51 -3.74 18.66
N ALA A 194 2.77 -3.47 18.31
CA ALA A 194 3.86 -4.43 18.42
C ALA A 194 5.26 -3.78 18.58
N ASP A 195 5.37 -2.46 18.74
CA ASP A 195 6.68 -1.79 18.79
C ASP A 195 7.38 -2.06 20.14
N LYS A 196 6.60 -2.12 21.22
CA LYS A 196 7.07 -2.53 22.56
C LYS A 196 5.99 -3.33 23.28
N GLU A 197 6.41 -4.35 24.02
CA GLU A 197 5.54 -5.18 24.83
C GLU A 197 5.96 -5.17 26.30
N TYR A 198 4.95 -5.17 27.18
CA TYR A 198 5.09 -5.13 28.63
C TYR A 198 4.30 -6.29 29.22
N ASN A 199 4.96 -7.11 30.04
CA ASN A 199 4.38 -8.30 30.66
C ASN A 199 4.97 -8.52 32.07
N ALA A 200 4.40 -9.45 32.83
CA ALA A 200 4.82 -9.73 34.20
C ALA A 200 6.28 -10.21 34.32
N HIS A 201 6.72 -11.06 33.39
CA HIS A 201 8.05 -11.68 33.43
C HIS A 201 9.15 -10.63 33.24
N ASP A 202 8.99 -9.78 32.23
CA ASP A 202 10.04 -8.86 31.80
C ASP A 202 9.98 -7.52 32.55
N HIS A 203 8.79 -7.10 32.99
CA HIS A 203 8.59 -5.73 33.47
C HIS A 203 8.16 -5.61 34.94
N SER A 204 7.97 -6.71 35.67
CA SER A 204 7.64 -6.63 37.11
C SER A 204 8.70 -5.89 37.95
N GLY A 205 9.96 -5.92 37.53
CA GLY A 205 11.09 -5.25 38.17
C GLY A 205 11.46 -3.87 37.60
N SER A 206 10.73 -3.32 36.61
CA SER A 206 11.04 -2.00 36.03
C SER A 206 11.09 -0.92 37.12
N THR A 207 11.94 0.10 37.01
CA THR A 207 11.93 1.25 37.95
C THR A 207 10.78 2.22 37.64
N ASN A 208 10.24 2.20 36.42
CA ASN A 208 9.08 2.97 36.01
C ASN A 208 7.78 2.28 36.47
N GLN A 209 6.98 2.99 37.26
CA GLN A 209 5.73 2.44 37.81
C GLN A 209 4.68 2.12 36.73
N LEU A 210 4.62 2.91 35.65
CA LEU A 210 3.67 2.67 34.57
C LEU A 210 4.05 1.40 33.81
N GLU A 211 5.33 1.20 33.48
CA GLU A 211 5.81 -0.02 32.83
C GLU A 211 5.59 -1.27 33.69
N ARG A 212 5.87 -1.19 35.00
CA ARG A 212 5.60 -2.28 35.95
C ARG A 212 4.14 -2.71 35.98
N ASN A 213 3.23 -1.78 35.74
CA ASN A 213 1.80 -1.99 35.90
C ASN A 213 1.06 -2.18 34.57
N ALA A 214 1.66 -1.84 33.43
CA ALA A 214 1.01 -1.79 32.13
C ALA A 214 0.29 -3.08 31.75
N TRP A 215 0.86 -4.22 32.11
CA TRP A 215 0.32 -5.55 31.82
C TRP A 215 -0.81 -6.00 32.76
N LYS A 216 -1.18 -5.20 33.77
CA LYS A 216 -2.21 -5.58 34.76
C LYS A 216 -3.63 -5.40 34.24
N SER A 217 -3.88 -4.39 33.39
CA SER A 217 -5.18 -4.16 32.77
C SER A 217 -5.07 -3.26 31.54
N SER A 218 -6.14 -3.18 30.74
CA SER A 218 -6.27 -2.26 29.61
C SER A 218 -6.06 -0.80 30.00
N GLU A 219 -6.52 -0.40 31.19
CA GLU A 219 -6.42 0.98 31.70
C GLU A 219 -4.97 1.32 32.05
N HIS A 220 -4.21 0.36 32.61
CA HIS A 220 -2.78 0.57 32.88
C HIS A 220 -1.97 0.62 31.58
N CYS A 221 -2.32 -0.21 30.59
CA CYS A 221 -1.69 -0.19 29.28
C CYS A 221 -1.91 1.15 28.57
N ARG A 222 -3.16 1.65 28.60
CA ARG A 222 -3.52 2.97 28.11
C ARG A 222 -2.72 4.07 28.81
N ALA A 223 -2.67 4.07 30.14
CA ALA A 223 -1.95 5.09 30.92
C ALA A 223 -0.44 5.13 30.57
N LEU A 224 0.18 3.97 30.32
CA LEU A 224 1.57 3.92 29.84
C LEU A 224 1.71 4.57 28.45
N CYS A 225 0.78 4.31 27.53
CA CYS A 225 0.78 4.92 26.20
C CYS A 225 0.48 6.43 26.27
N GLU A 226 -0.38 6.88 27.18
CA GLU A 226 -0.65 8.31 27.40
C GLU A 226 0.60 9.06 27.86
N GLU A 227 1.41 8.46 28.74
CA GLU A 227 2.69 9.04 29.18
C GLU A 227 3.73 9.14 28.05
N GLN A 228 3.76 8.17 27.14
CA GLN A 228 4.68 8.19 25.99
C GLN A 228 4.10 9.07 24.89
N THR A 229 4.60 10.30 24.74
CA THR A 229 4.06 11.31 23.82
C THR A 229 3.96 10.87 22.35
N ASP A 230 4.82 9.95 21.93
CA ASP A 230 4.89 9.38 20.58
C ASP A 230 4.03 8.12 20.39
N CYS A 231 3.41 7.61 21.45
CA CYS A 231 2.56 6.42 21.37
C CYS A 231 1.24 6.76 20.66
N MET A 232 0.94 6.07 19.57
CA MET A 232 -0.26 6.30 18.76
C MET A 232 -1.42 5.39 19.18
N GLN A 233 -1.10 4.20 19.66
CA GLN A 233 -2.08 3.16 19.94
C GLN A 233 -1.53 2.10 20.90
N PHE A 234 -2.44 1.41 21.59
CA PHE A 234 -2.11 0.31 22.49
C PHE A 234 -3.04 -0.88 22.25
N SER A 235 -2.59 -2.07 22.64
CA SER A 235 -3.41 -3.28 22.74
C SER A 235 -3.11 -4.01 24.04
N PHE A 236 -4.12 -4.67 24.59
CA PHE A 236 -4.03 -5.44 25.81
C PHE A 236 -4.64 -6.82 25.58
N ASP A 237 -3.86 -7.87 25.77
CA ASP A 237 -4.32 -9.25 25.75
C ASP A 237 -3.76 -10.02 26.95
N VAL A 238 -4.66 -10.53 27.79
CA VAL A 238 -4.43 -11.39 28.98
C VAL A 238 -3.01 -11.31 29.56
N GLY A 239 -2.69 -10.18 30.22
CA GLY A 239 -1.41 -10.05 30.94
C GLY A 239 -0.24 -9.57 30.08
N THR A 240 -0.51 -9.11 28.86
CA THR A 240 0.44 -8.44 27.97
C THR A 240 -0.17 -7.12 27.50
N CYS A 241 0.62 -6.05 27.61
CA CYS A 241 0.33 -4.74 27.04
C CYS A 241 1.31 -4.49 25.88
N ALA A 242 0.82 -4.18 24.69
CA ALA A 242 1.64 -3.76 23.57
C ALA A 242 1.30 -2.33 23.16
N ILE A 243 2.30 -1.57 22.75
CA ILE A 243 2.14 -0.19 22.26
C ILE A 243 2.82 -0.02 20.91
N SER A 244 2.35 0.95 20.13
CA SER A 244 3.00 1.36 18.88
C SER A 244 3.02 2.87 18.71
N THR A 245 4.08 3.37 18.08
CA THR A 245 4.29 4.76 17.70
C THR A 245 3.78 5.08 16.29
N THR A 246 3.25 4.08 15.61
CA THR A 246 2.63 4.21 14.29
C THR A 246 1.16 3.84 14.33
N PHE A 247 0.36 4.47 13.47
CA PHE A 247 -1.05 4.15 13.32
C PHE A 247 -1.23 2.93 12.41
N LYS A 248 -2.06 1.98 12.86
CA LYS A 248 -2.68 0.92 12.09
C LYS A 248 -4.10 0.70 12.57
N LEU A 249 -5.00 0.34 11.65
CA LEU A 249 -6.35 -0.08 12.03
C LEU A 249 -6.33 -1.53 12.55
N GLY A 250 -5.61 -2.44 11.90
CA GLY A 250 -5.61 -3.87 12.22
C GLY A 250 -6.97 -4.53 11.98
N PHE A 251 -7.28 -5.60 12.69
CA PHE A 251 -8.37 -6.50 12.34
C PHE A 251 -9.29 -6.83 13.53
N ALA A 252 -10.57 -7.03 13.22
CA ALA A 252 -11.51 -7.61 14.17
C ALA A 252 -11.07 -9.03 14.57
N LYS A 253 -11.07 -9.30 15.87
CA LYS A 253 -10.84 -10.60 16.51
C LYS A 253 -11.97 -10.87 17.50
N PRO A 254 -13.22 -11.09 17.03
CA PRO A 254 -14.41 -11.12 17.90
C PRO A 254 -14.37 -12.20 18.98
N ASN A 255 -13.61 -13.28 18.76
CA ASN A 255 -13.45 -14.39 19.71
C ASN A 255 -12.22 -14.23 20.63
N ALA A 256 -11.41 -13.19 20.45
CA ALA A 256 -10.24 -12.91 21.26
C ALA A 256 -10.60 -11.95 22.42
N ARG A 257 -9.83 -12.02 23.50
CA ARG A 257 -10.00 -11.13 24.67
C ARG A 257 -9.19 -9.84 24.56
N ILE A 258 -8.60 -9.60 23.39
CA ILE A 258 -7.82 -8.41 23.10
C ILE A 258 -8.70 -7.16 23.16
N LYS A 259 -8.15 -6.10 23.75
CA LYS A 259 -8.73 -4.77 23.77
C LYS A 259 -7.71 -3.80 23.21
N SER A 260 -8.08 -3.07 22.16
CA SER A 260 -7.21 -2.10 21.51
C SER A 260 -7.77 -0.70 21.66
N GLY A 261 -6.89 0.29 21.72
CA GLY A 261 -7.29 1.69 21.75
C GLY A 261 -6.31 2.54 20.97
N TRP A 262 -6.80 3.66 20.47
CA TRP A 262 -6.02 4.67 19.77
C TRP A 262 -6.04 5.97 20.56
N MET A 263 -4.93 6.69 20.54
CA MET A 263 -4.86 8.05 21.08
C MET A 263 -5.48 8.99 20.05
N LEU A 264 -6.81 9.15 20.11
CA LEU A 264 -7.60 9.76 19.04
C LEU A 264 -7.14 11.17 18.67
N ASP A 265 -6.78 11.98 19.66
CA ASP A 265 -6.22 13.31 19.51
C ASP A 265 -4.88 13.27 18.75
N ARG A 266 -4.01 12.30 19.03
CA ARG A 266 -2.75 12.11 18.29
C ARG A 266 -2.99 11.59 16.86
N VAL A 267 -3.99 10.73 16.67
CA VAL A 267 -4.38 10.22 15.35
C VAL A 267 -4.94 11.34 14.48
N ASP A 268 -5.81 12.17 15.04
CA ASP A 268 -6.40 13.32 14.35
C ASP A 268 -5.34 14.37 14.02
N ASP A 269 -4.42 14.61 14.95
CA ASP A 269 -3.26 15.46 14.69
C ASP A 269 -2.43 14.89 13.54
N LEU A 270 -2.10 13.59 13.55
CA LEU A 270 -1.39 12.94 12.46
C LEU A 270 -2.12 13.18 11.13
N PHE A 271 -3.41 12.89 11.04
CA PHE A 271 -4.18 13.01 9.81
C PHE A 271 -4.20 14.45 9.29
N ARG A 272 -4.35 15.44 10.18
CA ARG A 272 -4.24 16.88 9.82
C ARG A 272 -2.85 17.22 9.27
N HIS A 273 -1.78 16.79 9.94
CA HIS A 273 -0.42 17.02 9.47
C HIS A 273 -0.12 16.34 8.13
N LEU A 274 -0.72 15.17 7.85
CA LEU A 274 -0.61 14.51 6.55
C LEU A 274 -1.31 15.32 5.47
N GLU A 275 -2.50 15.86 5.77
CA GLU A 275 -3.27 16.69 4.84
C GLU A 275 -2.55 17.99 4.45
N ASP A 276 -1.92 18.66 5.43
CA ASP A 276 -1.18 19.91 5.21
C ASP A 276 0.00 19.77 4.22
N ARG A 277 0.47 18.54 3.98
CA ARG A 277 1.56 18.24 3.04
C ARG A 277 1.07 17.97 1.62
N CYS A 278 -0.24 17.85 1.40
CA CYS A 278 -0.75 17.48 0.10
C CYS A 278 -0.61 18.59 -0.95
N SER A 279 -0.13 18.20 -2.13
CA SER A 279 -0.06 19.05 -3.31
C SER A 279 -1.15 18.68 -4.33
N LEU A 280 -1.35 19.53 -5.34
CA LEU A 280 -2.35 19.34 -6.40
C LEU A 280 -1.93 18.30 -7.46
N ARG A 281 -1.16 17.28 -7.09
CA ARG A 281 -0.66 16.28 -8.04
C ARG A 281 -1.31 14.93 -7.79
N ASP A 282 -2.18 14.53 -8.71
CA ASP A 282 -2.86 13.22 -8.65
C ASP A 282 -2.02 12.09 -9.22
N TRP A 283 -1.25 12.35 -10.29
CA TRP A 283 -0.56 11.29 -11.03
C TRP A 283 0.92 11.58 -11.24
N PHE A 284 1.70 10.51 -11.32
CA PHE A 284 2.96 10.53 -12.01
C PHE A 284 2.76 9.73 -13.28
N ALA A 285 2.76 10.39 -14.43
CA ALA A 285 2.73 9.75 -15.75
C ALA A 285 4.01 10.10 -16.56
N PRO A 286 4.43 9.27 -17.54
CA PRO A 286 5.69 9.43 -18.28
C PRO A 286 5.86 10.75 -19.05
N GLN A 287 4.79 11.49 -19.34
CA GLN A 287 4.88 12.70 -20.16
C GLN A 287 5.60 13.89 -19.49
N GLU A 288 5.96 13.83 -18.21
CA GLU A 288 6.59 14.95 -17.51
C GLU A 288 8.11 15.11 -17.70
N SER A 289 8.77 14.21 -18.43
CA SER A 289 10.22 14.38 -18.71
C SER A 289 10.52 15.60 -19.62
N THR A 290 9.55 16.06 -20.41
CA THR A 290 9.70 17.21 -21.31
C THR A 290 9.58 18.54 -20.58
N PHE A 291 8.67 18.68 -19.62
CA PHE A 291 8.49 19.94 -18.87
C PHE A 291 9.67 20.24 -17.93
N ASN A 292 10.19 19.22 -17.24
CA ASN A 292 11.30 19.40 -16.30
C ASN A 292 12.67 19.57 -16.97
N SER A 293 12.86 19.01 -18.17
CA SER A 293 14.09 19.22 -18.95
C SER A 293 14.16 20.63 -19.53
N GLU A 294 13.04 21.21 -19.99
CA GLU A 294 12.99 22.60 -20.44
C GLU A 294 13.18 23.62 -19.31
N LEU A 295 12.62 23.38 -18.12
CA LEU A 295 12.82 24.23 -16.93
C LEU A 295 14.26 24.17 -16.42
N LYS A 296 14.90 22.99 -16.42
CA LYS A 296 16.33 22.84 -16.10
C LYS A 296 17.23 23.47 -17.17
N ALA A 297 16.88 23.40 -18.45
CA ALA A 297 17.61 24.04 -19.54
C ALA A 297 17.48 25.57 -19.53
N LYS A 298 16.31 26.12 -19.18
CA LYS A 298 16.09 27.57 -19.03
C LYS A 298 16.83 28.15 -17.82
N ARG A 299 16.96 27.40 -16.72
CA ARG A 299 17.77 27.82 -15.55
C ARG A 299 19.28 27.83 -15.82
N LYS A 300 19.79 26.87 -16.60
CA LYS A 300 21.22 26.83 -16.99
C LYS A 300 21.62 27.89 -18.02
N ARG A 301 20.68 28.49 -18.75
CA ARG A 301 20.94 29.59 -19.71
C ARG A 301 20.91 30.99 -19.09
N LYS A 302 20.62 31.11 -17.79
CA LYS A 302 20.56 32.38 -17.05
C LYS A 302 21.69 32.53 -16.01
N ILE A 303 22.73 31.70 -16.09
CA ILE A 303 23.98 31.82 -15.31
C ILE A 303 25.11 32.12 -16.28
#